data_AF-A0A8C3SR52-F1
#
_entry.id   AF-A0A8C3SR52-F1
#
_cell.length_a   1.000
_cell.length_b   1.000
_cell.length_c   1.000
_cell.angle_alpha   90.00
_cell.angle_beta   90.00
_cell.angle_gamma   90.00
#
_symmetry.space_group_name_H-M   'P 1'
#
loop_
_entity.id
_entity.type
_entity.pdbx_description
1 polymer ?
#
loop_
_entity_poly.entity_id
_entity_poly.type
_entity_poly.pdbx_seq_one_letter_code
_entity_poly.pdbx_strand_id
1 'polypeptide(L)'
;REEQNESNKNYHPTSADVDEEWVTAHASQLSRMLPGGLLVLGVFIIAAPELAKDIQNALRKLVFSVEKSVVKKRLWKFTEEEVSDRVALHVCSATKKILCRTYDIQDPKSSPKPADWKYQSGLSAFWLSLECTINVNIHIPLSATSASYELEKNTRNGLTRWAKQIEEGVFLINGQAKEDDAELLEGQKKSSRGNIQHFNVKVLTQLSQSSGHRSTATVQVCSGSINLKGAVKCRAYIHNNKPKIKDAIQALKRDIINTLSDRCEILFEDLLINEAPDKKNSEREYHALPHRVFASIAGSNVMLCDYKFGDETAGEIQESFFEMLDQVVHGEAIHIAEEINTGKYTFLLGVLFGVFISLF
;
A
#
# COMPACT_ATOMS: atom_id res chain seq x y z
N ARG A 1 11.63 -56.52 -26.29
CA ARG A 1 13.11 -56.49 -26.32
C ARG A 1 13.45 -55.47 -27.39
N GLU A 2 14.14 -54.40 -27.00
CA GLU A 2 14.40 -53.17 -27.81
C GLU A 2 13.08 -52.41 -28.05
N GLU A 3 12.77 -51.32 -27.35
CA GLU A 3 13.52 -50.06 -27.30
C GLU A 3 13.63 -49.53 -25.86
N GLN A 4 14.87 -49.34 -25.43
CA GLN A 4 15.26 -48.62 -24.23
C GLN A 4 16.23 -47.52 -24.69
N ASN A 5 16.19 -46.38 -23.99
CA ASN A 5 17.17 -45.31 -24.00
C ASN A 5 17.15 -44.34 -25.18
N GLU A 6 16.40 -43.24 -25.00
CA GLU A 6 16.97 -41.93 -25.30
C GLU A 6 16.47 -40.86 -24.33
N SER A 7 17.42 -40.35 -23.54
CA SER A 7 17.39 -39.07 -22.81
C SER A 7 16.57 -38.95 -21.52
N ASN A 8 16.98 -39.71 -20.50
CA ASN A 8 17.08 -39.14 -19.15
C ASN A 8 18.10 -37.98 -19.21
N LYS A 9 17.63 -36.77 -19.57
CA LYS A 9 18.43 -35.57 -19.34
C LYS A 9 18.53 -35.41 -17.82
N ASN A 10 19.74 -35.60 -17.29
CA ASN A 10 20.14 -35.14 -15.97
C ASN A 10 19.74 -33.66 -15.84
N TYR A 11 18.58 -33.39 -15.25
CA TYR A 11 18.22 -32.08 -14.77
C TYR A 11 19.06 -31.85 -13.51
N HIS A 12 20.30 -31.41 -13.69
CA HIS A 12 20.99 -30.71 -12.62
C HIS A 12 20.33 -29.33 -12.53
N PRO A 13 19.66 -28.97 -11.43
CA PRO A 13 19.20 -27.60 -11.24
C PRO A 13 20.44 -26.75 -11.01
N THR A 14 21.06 -26.31 -12.10
CA THR A 14 22.16 -25.36 -12.14
C THR A 14 21.57 -23.96 -12.13
N SER A 15 21.93 -23.18 -11.11
CA SER A 15 21.21 -22.01 -10.61
C SER A 15 19.83 -22.36 -10.07
N ALA A 16 19.48 -21.86 -8.89
CA ALA A 16 18.08 -21.88 -8.49
C ALA A 16 17.32 -21.10 -9.58
N ASP A 17 16.49 -21.78 -10.36
CA ASP A 17 15.63 -21.21 -11.41
C ASP A 17 14.55 -20.36 -10.73
N VAL A 18 14.98 -19.25 -10.15
CA VAL A 18 14.14 -18.33 -9.43
C VAL A 18 13.55 -17.39 -10.47
N ASP A 19 12.24 -17.48 -10.63
CA ASP A 19 11.46 -16.54 -11.42
C ASP A 19 11.42 -15.18 -10.70
N GLU A 20 12.35 -14.30 -11.08
CA GLU A 20 12.43 -12.93 -10.56
C GLU A 20 11.16 -12.13 -10.88
N GLU A 21 10.56 -12.34 -12.05
CA GLU A 21 9.36 -11.61 -12.47
C GLU A 21 8.19 -11.98 -11.56
N TRP A 22 7.98 -13.29 -11.33
CA TRP A 22 6.98 -13.78 -10.39
C TRP A 22 7.21 -13.24 -8.97
N VAL A 23 8.44 -13.29 -8.44
CA VAL A 23 8.75 -12.78 -7.09
C VAL A 23 8.45 -11.29 -6.97
N THR A 24 8.82 -10.49 -7.98
CA THR A 24 8.56 -9.05 -7.96
C THR A 24 7.07 -8.70 -8.12
N ALA A 25 6.33 -9.46 -8.93
CA ALA A 25 4.89 -9.32 -9.07
C ALA A 25 4.17 -9.66 -7.76
N HIS A 26 4.51 -10.81 -7.16
CA HIS A 26 3.98 -11.24 -5.87
C HIS A 26 4.25 -10.22 -4.76
N ALA A 27 5.49 -9.72 -4.66
CA ALA A 27 5.83 -8.69 -3.67
C ALA A 27 5.10 -7.36 -3.90
N SER A 28 4.81 -7.01 -5.16
CA SER A 28 4.05 -5.80 -5.49
C SER A 28 2.59 -5.92 -5.09
N GLN A 29 1.96 -7.08 -5.33
CA GLN A 29 0.60 -7.36 -4.89
C GLN A 29 0.50 -7.44 -3.36
N LEU A 30 1.44 -8.13 -2.71
CA LEU A 30 1.55 -8.14 -1.25
C LEU A 30 1.67 -6.73 -0.67
N SER A 31 2.47 -5.85 -1.28
CA SER A 31 2.60 -4.48 -0.79
C SER A 31 1.28 -3.69 -0.79
N ARG A 32 0.32 -4.01 -1.67
CA ARG A 32 -1.03 -3.41 -1.68
C ARG A 32 -1.89 -3.93 -0.53
N MET A 33 -1.62 -5.16 -0.07
CA MET A 33 -2.34 -5.83 1.01
C MET A 33 -1.86 -5.42 2.42
N LEU A 34 -0.86 -4.54 2.51
CA LEU A 34 -0.26 -4.10 3.77
C LEU A 34 -0.73 -2.70 4.16
N PRO A 35 -1.45 -2.57 5.29
CA PRO A 35 -1.73 -1.26 5.88
C PRO A 35 -0.49 -0.50 6.33
N GLY A 36 -0.68 0.78 6.65
CA GLY A 36 0.39 1.67 7.12
C GLY A 36 1.22 1.08 8.26
N GLY A 37 2.55 1.25 8.18
CA GLY A 37 3.48 0.73 9.18
C GLY A 37 3.85 -0.74 9.00
N LEU A 38 3.23 -1.44 8.06
CA LEU A 38 3.64 -2.76 7.58
C LEU A 38 4.33 -2.63 6.22
N LEU A 39 5.38 -3.41 6.01
CA LEU A 39 6.20 -3.39 4.79
C LEU A 39 6.73 -4.79 4.50
N VAL A 40 6.96 -5.09 3.22
CA VAL A 40 7.74 -6.27 2.81
C VAL A 40 9.18 -6.08 3.28
N LEU A 41 9.59 -6.83 4.31
CA LEU A 41 10.91 -6.68 4.93
C LEU A 41 12.04 -7.29 4.12
N GLY A 42 11.76 -8.23 3.21
CA GLY A 42 12.80 -8.98 2.54
C GLY A 42 12.29 -10.19 1.77
N VAL A 43 13.22 -11.05 1.35
CA VAL A 43 12.95 -12.28 0.60
C VAL A 43 13.63 -13.47 1.26
N PHE A 44 13.10 -14.67 1.03
CA PHE A 44 13.70 -15.90 1.50
C PHE A 44 13.78 -16.96 0.40
N ILE A 45 14.77 -17.85 0.52
CA ILE A 45 14.92 -19.04 -0.31
C ILE A 45 15.11 -20.25 0.59
N ILE A 46 14.34 -21.31 0.35
CA ILE A 46 14.52 -22.62 0.98
C ILE A 46 15.22 -23.54 -0.02
N ALA A 47 16.45 -23.93 0.26
CA ALA A 47 17.25 -24.71 -0.68
C ALA A 47 18.33 -25.55 -0.02
N ALA A 48 18.83 -26.54 -0.76
CA ALA A 48 19.87 -27.46 -0.31
C ALA A 48 21.23 -26.73 -0.16
N PRO A 49 22.11 -27.17 0.75
CA PRO A 49 23.35 -26.46 1.09
C PRO A 49 24.36 -26.39 -0.07
N GLU A 50 24.29 -27.28 -1.05
CA GLU A 50 25.22 -27.39 -2.17
C GLU A 50 25.19 -26.15 -3.09
N LEU A 51 24.06 -25.43 -3.11
CA LEU A 51 23.85 -24.23 -3.93
C LEU A 51 24.11 -22.92 -3.16
N ALA A 52 24.71 -22.97 -1.97
CA ALA A 52 24.78 -21.83 -1.05
C ALA A 52 25.33 -20.55 -1.70
N LYS A 53 26.37 -20.64 -2.55
CA LYS A 53 26.97 -19.45 -3.19
C LYS A 53 26.03 -18.81 -4.21
N ASP A 54 25.38 -19.62 -5.05
CA ASP A 54 24.44 -19.15 -6.07
C ASP A 54 23.17 -18.56 -5.43
N ILE A 55 22.71 -19.16 -4.34
CA ILE A 55 21.57 -18.67 -3.55
C ILE A 55 21.83 -17.26 -3.02
N GLN A 56 23.04 -16.95 -2.56
CA GLN A 56 23.34 -15.61 -2.04
C GLN A 56 23.30 -14.54 -3.12
N ASN A 57 23.79 -14.86 -4.33
CA ASN A 57 23.69 -13.96 -5.46
C ASN A 57 22.23 -13.77 -5.89
N ALA A 58 21.43 -14.84 -5.93
CA ALA A 58 20.01 -14.79 -6.22
C ALA A 58 19.26 -13.93 -5.20
N LEU A 59 19.45 -14.17 -3.90
CA LEU A 59 18.85 -13.38 -2.82
C LEU A 59 19.18 -11.89 -2.94
N ARG A 60 20.45 -11.54 -3.20
CA ARG A 60 20.83 -10.14 -3.43
C ARG A 60 20.03 -9.55 -4.59
N LYS A 61 20.01 -10.23 -5.74
CA LYS A 61 19.30 -9.77 -6.94
C LYS A 61 17.83 -9.52 -6.62
N LEU A 62 17.17 -10.49 -6.01
CA LEU A 62 15.76 -10.42 -5.63
C LEU A 62 15.45 -9.26 -4.68
N VAL A 63 16.26 -9.04 -3.64
CA VAL A 63 16.05 -7.92 -2.70
C VAL A 63 15.95 -6.58 -3.45
N PHE A 64 16.91 -6.31 -4.34
CA PHE A 64 16.93 -5.06 -5.11
C PHE A 64 15.83 -5.01 -6.17
N SER A 65 15.51 -6.12 -6.84
CA SER A 65 14.45 -6.17 -7.85
C SER A 65 13.07 -5.98 -7.23
N VAL A 66 12.81 -6.61 -6.09
CA VAL A 66 11.58 -6.41 -5.30
C VAL A 66 11.45 -4.96 -4.88
N GLU A 67 12.47 -4.38 -4.24
CA GLU A 67 12.40 -2.98 -3.80
C GLU A 67 12.19 -2.04 -5.00
N LYS A 68 12.88 -2.26 -6.12
CA LYS A 68 12.69 -1.47 -7.34
C LYS A 68 11.25 -1.56 -7.87
N SER A 69 10.65 -2.75 -7.87
CA SER A 69 9.27 -2.95 -8.31
C SER A 69 8.29 -2.21 -7.40
N VAL A 70 8.43 -2.39 -6.08
CA VAL A 70 7.52 -1.77 -5.11
C VAL A 70 7.68 -0.24 -5.07
N VAL A 71 8.91 0.28 -5.13
CA VAL A 71 9.17 1.74 -5.13
C VAL A 71 8.63 2.43 -6.36
N LYS A 72 8.59 1.77 -7.53
CA LYS A 72 8.09 2.35 -8.78
C LYS A 72 6.66 2.90 -8.64
N LYS A 73 5.84 2.28 -7.78
CA LYS A 73 4.43 2.61 -7.57
C LYS A 73 4.19 3.56 -6.38
N ARG A 74 5.18 3.73 -5.50
CA ARG A 74 5.05 4.58 -4.30
C ARG A 74 5.04 6.07 -4.66
N LEU A 75 4.15 6.82 -4.02
CA LEU A 75 4.07 8.29 -4.13
C LEU A 75 4.72 9.02 -2.95
N TRP A 76 5.41 8.28 -2.08
CA TRP A 76 6.14 8.78 -0.92
C TRP A 76 7.56 8.21 -0.91
N LYS A 77 8.43 8.77 -0.06
CA LYS A 77 9.83 8.34 0.08
C LYS A 77 10.16 8.00 1.53
N PHE A 78 11.20 7.19 1.71
CA PHE A 78 11.81 6.99 3.03
C PHE A 78 12.44 8.30 3.50
N THR A 79 12.29 8.59 4.79
CA THR A 79 13.04 9.63 5.48
C THR A 79 14.42 9.08 5.87
N GLU A 80 15.41 9.97 6.06
CA GLU A 80 16.78 9.58 6.40
C GLU A 80 16.90 8.77 7.70
N GLU A 81 15.94 8.94 8.62
CA GLU A 81 15.91 8.25 9.91
C GLU A 81 15.43 6.79 9.82
N GLU A 82 14.89 6.36 8.68
CA GLU A 82 14.27 5.04 8.55
C GLU A 82 15.24 3.94 8.14
N VAL A 83 14.94 2.73 8.58
CA VAL A 83 15.72 1.54 8.26
C VAL A 83 15.48 1.15 6.80
N SER A 84 16.48 1.40 5.97
CA SER A 84 16.53 0.95 4.57
C SER A 84 16.98 -0.50 4.43
N ASP A 85 17.57 -1.12 5.45
CA ASP A 85 18.00 -2.51 5.38
C ASP A 85 16.81 -3.45 5.06
N ARG A 86 17.02 -4.36 4.10
CA ARG A 86 16.09 -5.45 3.75
C ARG A 86 16.74 -6.80 3.99
N VAL A 87 15.92 -7.76 4.43
CA VAL A 87 16.37 -9.08 4.84
C VAL A 87 16.47 -10.03 3.65
N ALA A 88 17.54 -10.81 3.62
CA ALA A 88 17.74 -11.95 2.74
C ALA A 88 17.95 -13.19 3.59
N LEU A 89 17.00 -14.12 3.52
CA LEU A 89 17.00 -15.32 4.34
C LEU A 89 17.27 -16.57 3.48
N HIS A 90 18.29 -17.33 3.83
CA HIS A 90 18.49 -18.68 3.29
C HIS A 90 18.17 -19.71 4.37
N VAL A 91 17.16 -20.54 4.11
CA VAL A 91 16.81 -21.67 4.97
C VAL A 91 17.32 -22.95 4.31
N CYS A 92 18.25 -23.64 4.98
CA CYS A 92 18.76 -24.91 4.49
C CYS A 92 17.67 -25.98 4.58
N SER A 93 17.26 -26.55 3.45
CA SER A 93 16.20 -27.57 3.40
C SER A 93 16.52 -28.82 4.23
N ALA A 94 17.80 -29.23 4.24
CA ALA A 94 18.29 -30.42 4.94
C ALA A 94 18.51 -30.19 6.45
N THR A 95 19.22 -29.12 6.82
CA THR A 95 19.61 -28.88 8.22
C THR A 95 18.67 -27.96 8.99
N LYS A 96 17.73 -27.31 8.28
CA LYS A 96 16.86 -26.24 8.81
C LYS A 96 17.61 -25.03 9.38
N LYS A 97 18.93 -24.95 9.18
CA LYS A 97 19.74 -23.79 9.56
C LYS A 97 19.31 -22.58 8.75
N ILE A 98 19.20 -21.45 9.44
CA ILE A 98 18.82 -20.16 8.87
C ILE A 98 20.08 -19.30 8.78
N LEU A 99 20.34 -18.77 7.59
CA LEU A 99 21.36 -17.77 7.33
C LEU A 99 20.66 -16.47 6.96
N CYS A 100 20.81 -15.46 7.80
CA CYS A 100 20.17 -14.16 7.65
C CYS A 100 21.22 -13.09 7.33
N ARG A 101 20.93 -12.29 6.31
CA ARG A 101 21.74 -11.14 5.90
C ARG A 101 20.85 -9.95 5.62
N THR A 102 21.40 -8.75 5.71
CA THR A 102 20.72 -7.53 5.28
C THR A 102 21.48 -6.82 4.17
N TYR A 103 20.73 -6.09 3.35
CA TYR A 103 21.23 -5.18 2.33
C TYR A 103 20.58 -3.82 2.50
N ASP A 104 21.38 -2.76 2.49
CA ASP A 104 20.89 -1.40 2.43
C ASP A 104 20.40 -1.12 1.00
N ILE A 105 19.09 -0.96 0.82
CA ILE A 105 18.49 -0.73 -0.49
C ILE A 105 18.72 0.68 -1.04
N GLN A 106 19.19 1.63 -0.20
CA GLN A 106 19.60 2.96 -0.66
C GLN A 106 21.00 2.93 -1.30
N ASP A 107 21.82 1.92 -1.00
CA ASP A 107 23.11 1.70 -1.63
C ASP A 107 23.07 0.50 -2.60
N PRO A 108 23.01 0.74 -3.94
CA PRO A 108 23.07 -0.34 -4.93
C PRO A 108 24.31 -1.25 -4.81
N LYS A 109 25.38 -0.74 -4.19
CA LYS A 109 26.64 -1.46 -3.95
C LYS A 109 26.69 -2.11 -2.57
N SER A 110 25.64 -2.00 -1.74
CA SER A 110 25.61 -2.51 -0.36
C SER A 110 26.13 -3.93 -0.30
N SER A 111 27.14 -4.20 0.53
CA SER A 111 27.58 -5.56 0.82
C SER A 111 26.59 -6.25 1.78
N PRO A 112 26.52 -7.59 1.79
CA PRO A 112 25.69 -8.30 2.75
C PRO A 112 26.22 -8.12 4.18
N LYS A 113 25.37 -7.63 5.08
CA LYS A 113 25.67 -7.56 6.53
C LYS A 113 25.07 -8.77 7.23
N PRO A 114 25.83 -9.58 8.00
CA PRO A 114 25.25 -10.66 8.79
C PRO A 114 24.21 -10.14 9.80
N ALA A 115 23.11 -10.86 9.96
CA ALA A 115 22.08 -10.55 10.94
C ALA A 115 21.60 -11.81 11.67
N ASP A 116 21.10 -11.63 12.90
CA ASP A 116 20.53 -12.72 13.67
C ASP A 116 19.03 -12.88 13.37
N TRP A 117 18.59 -14.11 13.17
CA TRP A 117 17.17 -14.44 13.18
C TRP A 117 16.80 -15.03 14.56
N LYS A 118 15.99 -14.30 15.33
CA LYS A 118 15.58 -14.69 16.68
C LYS A 118 14.07 -14.61 16.81
N TYR A 119 13.46 -15.68 17.34
CA TYR A 119 12.07 -15.66 17.74
C TYR A 119 11.91 -14.81 19.00
N GLN A 120 10.93 -13.93 19.00
CA GLN A 120 10.58 -13.13 20.18
C GLN A 120 9.14 -13.45 20.57
N SER A 121 8.95 -13.79 21.84
CA SER A 121 7.61 -14.05 22.40
C SER A 121 6.83 -12.74 22.53
N GLY A 122 5.56 -12.74 22.09
CA GLY A 122 4.64 -11.63 22.32
C GLY A 122 4.66 -10.51 21.27
N LEU A 123 5.44 -10.63 20.18
CA LEU A 123 5.42 -9.65 19.07
C LEU A 123 4.05 -9.53 18.39
N SER A 124 3.29 -10.63 18.32
CA SER A 124 1.95 -10.63 17.74
C SER A 124 0.86 -10.12 18.70
N ALA A 125 1.20 -9.87 19.98
CA ALA A 125 0.24 -9.56 21.02
C ALA A 125 0.06 -8.05 21.28
N PHE A 126 0.95 -7.19 20.76
CA PHE A 126 0.92 -5.76 21.07
C PHE A 126 1.33 -4.87 19.89
N TRP A 127 0.45 -4.77 18.90
CA TRP A 127 0.47 -3.68 17.92
C TRP A 127 -0.53 -2.60 18.30
N LEU A 128 -0.11 -1.34 18.22
CA LEU A 128 -1.02 -0.20 18.32
C LEU A 128 -1.68 0.02 16.98
N SER A 129 -2.98 0.32 16.96
CA SER A 129 -3.73 0.60 15.74
C SER A 129 -4.18 2.06 15.71
N LEU A 130 -3.86 2.74 14.62
CA LEU A 130 -4.35 4.07 14.32
C LEU A 130 -5.35 4.00 13.18
N GLU A 131 -6.48 4.69 13.32
CA GLU A 131 -7.50 4.77 12.28
C GLU A 131 -7.85 6.23 12.00
N CYS A 132 -8.03 6.54 10.71
CA CYS A 132 -8.60 7.81 10.28
C CYS A 132 -9.54 7.62 9.10
N THR A 133 -10.42 8.59 8.91
CA THR A 133 -11.20 8.73 7.69
C THR A 133 -10.81 10.04 7.04
N ILE A 134 -10.43 9.98 5.76
CA ILE A 134 -10.11 11.16 4.96
C ILE A 134 -11.17 11.38 3.88
N ASN A 135 -11.57 12.64 3.70
CA ASN A 135 -12.44 13.02 2.60
C ASN A 135 -11.58 13.39 1.39
N VAL A 136 -11.69 12.61 0.32
CA VAL A 136 -11.01 12.82 -0.95
C VAL A 136 -11.91 13.68 -1.83
N ASN A 137 -11.34 14.75 -2.38
CA ASN A 137 -11.95 15.58 -3.41
C ASN A 137 -10.84 16.19 -4.28
N ILE A 138 -10.29 15.37 -5.18
CA ILE A 138 -9.13 15.73 -6.01
C ILE A 138 -9.64 16.02 -7.42
N HIS A 139 -9.26 17.18 -7.95
CA HIS A 139 -9.50 17.56 -9.34
C HIS A 139 -8.19 17.51 -10.13
N ILE A 140 -8.17 16.72 -11.20
CA ILE A 140 -6.98 16.49 -12.03
C ILE A 140 -7.29 16.94 -13.47
N PRO A 141 -6.77 18.08 -13.93
CA PRO A 141 -6.98 18.54 -15.30
C PRO A 141 -6.18 17.69 -16.30
N LEU A 142 -6.80 17.36 -17.44
CA LEU A 142 -6.16 16.64 -18.55
C LEU A 142 -5.76 17.65 -19.63
N SER A 143 -4.48 17.66 -20.02
CA SER A 143 -3.96 18.63 -20.99
C SER A 143 -4.51 18.37 -22.39
N ALA A 144 -4.79 19.43 -23.15
CA ALA A 144 -5.27 19.30 -24.52
C ALA A 144 -4.19 18.92 -25.55
N THR A 145 -2.91 19.03 -25.20
CA THR A 145 -1.78 18.95 -26.16
C THR A 145 -1.16 17.57 -26.32
N SER A 146 -1.64 16.53 -25.64
CA SER A 146 -0.99 15.22 -25.68
C SER A 146 -2.02 14.09 -25.80
N ALA A 147 -1.98 13.39 -26.93
CA ALA A 147 -2.93 12.32 -27.25
C ALA A 147 -2.53 10.99 -26.59
N SER A 148 -3.56 10.29 -26.08
CA SER A 148 -3.69 8.83 -25.94
C SER A 148 -2.72 8.01 -25.07
N TYR A 149 -1.83 8.60 -24.28
CA TYR A 149 -1.00 7.87 -23.27
C TYR A 149 -1.09 8.49 -21.85
N GLU A 150 -2.21 9.15 -21.57
CA GLU A 150 -2.27 10.27 -20.63
C GLU A 150 -3.01 10.02 -19.31
N LEU A 151 -3.98 9.11 -19.25
CA LEU A 151 -4.89 9.03 -18.10
C LEU A 151 -4.17 8.59 -16.82
N GLU A 152 -3.47 7.46 -16.86
CA GLU A 152 -2.69 6.94 -15.73
C GLU A 152 -1.61 7.95 -15.31
N LYS A 153 -0.88 8.52 -16.29
CA LYS A 153 0.17 9.50 -16.03
C LYS A 153 -0.37 10.78 -15.39
N ASN A 154 -1.46 11.34 -15.91
CA ASN A 154 -2.09 12.54 -15.36
C ASN A 154 -2.67 12.26 -13.98
N THR A 155 -3.30 11.10 -13.79
CA THR A 155 -3.80 10.66 -12.48
C THR A 155 -2.66 10.57 -11.47
N ARG A 156 -1.57 9.88 -11.82
CA ARG A 156 -0.37 9.77 -10.99
C ARG A 156 0.22 11.15 -10.65
N ASN A 157 0.25 12.08 -11.60
CA ASN A 157 0.70 13.45 -11.34
C ASN A 157 -0.21 14.18 -10.36
N GLY A 158 -1.54 14.05 -10.52
CA GLY A 158 -2.52 14.63 -9.59
C GLY A 158 -2.40 14.03 -8.18
N LEU A 159 -2.31 12.70 -8.09
CA LEU A 159 -2.08 11.98 -6.83
C LEU A 159 -0.75 12.36 -6.18
N THR A 160 0.32 12.58 -6.96
CA THR A 160 1.62 13.04 -6.43
C THR A 160 1.50 14.43 -5.78
N ARG A 161 0.72 15.35 -6.36
CA ARG A 161 0.48 16.67 -5.75
C ARG A 161 -0.36 16.55 -4.48
N TRP A 162 -1.39 15.69 -4.51
CA TRP A 162 -2.21 15.43 -3.35
C TRP A 162 -1.44 14.74 -2.22
N ALA A 163 -0.56 13.79 -2.54
CA ALA A 163 0.31 13.13 -1.58
C ALA A 163 1.16 14.13 -0.80
N LYS A 164 1.70 15.16 -1.47
CA LYS A 164 2.41 16.27 -0.79
C LYS A 164 1.53 17.03 0.19
N GLN A 165 0.26 17.29 -0.15
CA GLN A 165 -0.70 17.93 0.77
C GLN A 165 -0.97 17.07 2.01
N ILE A 166 -0.95 15.74 1.86
CA ILE A 166 -1.06 14.80 2.99
C ILE A 166 0.25 14.79 3.80
N GLU A 167 1.41 14.83 3.16
CA GLU A 167 2.71 14.92 3.82
C GLU A 167 2.86 16.20 4.64
N GLU A 168 2.35 17.32 4.16
CA GLU A 168 2.34 18.64 4.83
C GLU A 168 1.15 18.82 5.80
N GLY A 169 0.23 17.84 5.85
CA GLY A 169 -0.97 17.90 6.68
C GLY A 169 -0.69 17.82 8.18
N VAL A 170 -1.58 18.42 8.97
CA VAL A 170 -1.55 18.34 10.44
C VAL A 170 -2.43 17.19 10.92
N PHE A 171 -1.89 16.35 11.80
CA PHE A 171 -2.57 15.15 12.30
C PHE A 171 -2.92 15.34 13.78
N LEU A 172 -4.22 15.26 14.09
CA LEU A 172 -4.73 15.33 15.45
C LEU A 172 -5.00 13.92 15.96
N ILE A 173 -4.15 13.43 16.87
CA ILE A 173 -4.32 12.11 17.50
C ILE A 173 -5.18 12.28 18.73
N ASN A 174 -6.34 11.63 18.77
CA ASN A 174 -7.36 11.81 19.80
C ASN A 174 -7.73 13.30 20.00
N GLY A 175 -7.74 14.06 18.92
CA GLY A 175 -8.09 15.49 18.91
C GLY A 175 -6.95 16.46 19.28
N GLN A 176 -5.74 15.97 19.52
CA GLN A 176 -4.59 16.81 19.88
C GLN A 176 -3.47 16.71 18.84
N ALA A 177 -2.91 17.87 18.45
CA ALA A 177 -1.62 17.93 17.78
C ALA A 177 -0.53 17.80 18.85
N LYS A 178 0.41 16.87 18.65
CA LYS A 178 1.53 16.63 19.56
C LYS A 178 2.84 16.78 18.78
N GLU A 179 3.91 17.09 19.49
CA GLU A 179 5.27 17.17 18.93
C GLU A 179 5.72 15.80 18.41
N ASP A 180 6.49 15.82 17.33
CA ASP A 180 6.93 14.63 16.58
C ASP A 180 7.68 13.60 17.44
N ASP A 181 8.52 14.08 18.36
CA ASP A 181 9.35 13.24 19.22
C ASP A 181 8.66 12.78 20.53
N ALA A 182 7.44 13.25 20.80
CA ALA A 182 6.70 12.83 21.98
C ALA A 182 6.34 11.33 21.94
N GLU A 183 6.23 10.69 23.11
CA GLU A 183 5.77 9.31 23.19
C GLU A 183 4.25 9.25 22.91
N LEU A 184 3.82 8.37 22.00
CA LEU A 184 2.41 8.22 21.63
C LEU A 184 1.54 7.80 22.83
N LEU A 185 2.12 7.01 23.74
CA LEU A 185 1.46 6.46 24.93
C LEU A 185 1.68 7.28 26.20
N GLU A 186 2.22 8.50 26.09
CA GLU A 186 2.52 9.33 27.26
C GLU A 186 1.26 9.54 28.13
N GLY A 187 1.37 9.21 29.43
CA GLY A 187 0.28 9.32 30.39
C GLY A 187 -0.77 8.19 30.36
N GLN A 188 -0.65 7.20 29.48
CA GLN A 188 -1.55 6.05 29.45
C GLN A 188 -0.96 4.85 30.22
N LYS A 189 -1.75 4.27 31.15
CA LYS A 189 -1.37 3.00 31.80
C LYS A 189 -1.31 1.92 30.73
N LYS A 190 -0.18 1.21 30.62
CA LYS A 190 -0.05 0.01 29.77
C LYS A 190 -1.21 -0.94 30.09
N SER A 191 -2.16 -1.08 29.17
CA SER A 191 -3.23 -2.07 29.30
C SER A 191 -2.57 -3.45 29.35
N SER A 192 -2.70 -4.13 30.48
CA SER A 192 -1.97 -5.38 30.78
C SER A 192 -2.57 -6.62 30.10
N ARG A 193 -3.37 -6.46 29.05
CA ARG A 193 -4.00 -7.56 28.30
C ARG A 193 -4.04 -7.16 26.83
N GLY A 194 -3.69 -8.09 25.93
CA GLY A 194 -3.48 -7.93 24.48
C GLY A 194 -4.68 -7.45 23.67
N ASN A 195 -5.27 -6.32 24.07
CA ASN A 195 -6.26 -5.59 23.32
C ASN A 195 -5.56 -4.58 22.42
N ILE A 196 -6.06 -4.49 21.18
CA ILE A 196 -5.68 -3.44 20.23
C ILE A 196 -6.06 -2.10 20.84
N GLN A 197 -5.08 -1.21 20.99
CA GLN A 197 -5.34 0.16 21.38
C GLN A 197 -5.61 0.98 20.12
N HIS A 198 -6.84 1.49 20.00
CA HIS A 198 -7.29 2.28 18.87
C HIS A 198 -7.08 3.76 19.12
N PHE A 199 -6.43 4.43 18.18
CA PHE A 199 -6.31 5.89 18.13
C PHE A 199 -7.18 6.44 17.01
N ASN A 200 -8.03 7.40 17.33
CA ASN A 200 -8.78 8.13 16.31
C ASN A 200 -7.96 9.32 15.86
N VAL A 201 -7.65 9.38 14.56
CA VAL A 201 -6.84 10.45 13.99
C VAL A 201 -7.68 11.29 13.03
N LYS A 202 -7.60 12.61 13.17
CA LYS A 202 -8.18 13.56 12.21
C LYS A 202 -7.05 14.22 11.42
N VAL A 203 -7.20 14.25 10.10
CA VAL A 203 -6.24 14.85 9.17
C VAL A 203 -6.74 16.21 8.74
N LEU A 204 -5.93 17.24 8.94
CA LEU A 204 -6.17 18.59 8.49
C LEU A 204 -5.19 18.91 7.36
N THR A 205 -5.67 18.90 6.12
CA THR A 205 -4.87 19.35 4.98
C THR A 205 -4.90 20.87 4.95
N GLN A 206 -3.72 21.49 4.82
CA GLN A 206 -3.66 22.94 4.67
C GLN A 206 -4.31 23.32 3.33
N LEU A 207 -5.26 24.26 3.38
CA LEU A 207 -5.67 24.96 2.17
C LEU A 207 -4.42 25.68 1.65
N SER A 208 -3.94 25.33 0.46
CA SER A 208 -2.72 25.89 -0.13
C SER A 208 -2.84 27.41 -0.32
N GLN A 209 -2.65 28.17 0.75
CA GLN A 209 -2.48 29.60 0.75
C GLN A 209 -0.98 29.82 0.91
N SER A 210 -0.29 29.97 -0.22
CA SER A 210 1.10 30.37 -0.22
C SER A 210 1.22 31.69 0.52
N SER A 211 1.99 31.74 1.61
CA SER A 211 2.28 32.96 2.35
C SER A 211 3.11 33.90 1.49
N GLY A 212 2.45 34.79 0.73
CA GLY A 212 3.13 35.88 0.01
C GLY A 212 2.80 36.05 -1.47
N HIS A 213 2.01 35.17 -2.09
CA HIS A 213 1.60 35.37 -3.49
C HIS A 213 0.14 35.85 -3.58
N ARG A 214 -0.09 36.93 -4.32
CA ARG A 214 -1.43 37.24 -4.86
C ARG A 214 -1.92 35.99 -5.60
N SER A 215 -3.05 35.41 -5.19
CA SER A 215 -3.71 34.35 -5.96
C SER A 215 -4.04 34.88 -7.35
N THR A 216 -3.19 34.60 -8.33
CA THR A 216 -3.50 34.78 -9.74
C THR A 216 -4.14 33.50 -10.22
N ALA A 217 -5.40 33.56 -10.64
CA ALA A 217 -6.04 32.42 -11.28
C ALA A 217 -5.22 32.00 -12.50
N THR A 218 -4.71 30.77 -12.51
CA THR A 218 -4.01 30.20 -13.65
C THR A 218 -5.03 29.57 -14.58
N VAL A 219 -5.08 30.02 -15.84
CA VAL A 219 -5.91 29.40 -16.88
C VAL A 219 -5.08 28.34 -17.60
N GLN A 220 -5.56 27.10 -17.60
CA GLN A 220 -4.97 26.00 -18.36
C GLN A 220 -5.99 25.53 -19.40
N VAL A 221 -5.53 25.32 -20.63
CA VAL A 221 -6.36 24.70 -21.69
C VAL A 221 -6.37 23.19 -21.45
N CYS A 222 -7.56 22.64 -21.21
CA CYS A 222 -7.76 21.23 -20.88
C CYS A 222 -8.68 20.57 -21.91
N SER A 223 -8.40 19.30 -22.24
CA SER A 223 -9.29 18.44 -23.03
C SER A 223 -10.34 17.75 -22.17
N GLY A 224 -10.10 17.66 -20.86
CA GLY A 224 -10.99 17.03 -19.88
C GLY A 224 -10.46 17.15 -18.45
N SER A 225 -11.08 16.43 -17.53
CA SER A 225 -10.63 16.35 -16.13
C SER A 225 -11.08 15.07 -15.46
N ILE A 226 -10.28 14.56 -14.53
CA ILE A 226 -10.63 13.47 -13.61
C ILE A 226 -11.02 14.08 -12.28
N ASN A 227 -12.08 13.56 -11.66
CA ASN A 227 -12.51 13.95 -10.33
C ASN A 227 -12.56 12.72 -9.43
N LEU A 228 -11.68 12.65 -8.43
CA LEU A 228 -11.69 11.60 -7.42
C LEU A 228 -12.41 12.13 -6.18
N LYS A 229 -13.52 11.50 -5.80
CA LYS A 229 -14.36 11.93 -4.68
C LYS A 229 -14.80 10.75 -3.84
N GLY A 230 -14.79 10.92 -2.52
CA GLY A 230 -15.27 9.90 -1.58
C GLY A 230 -14.66 10.05 -0.20
N ALA A 231 -15.05 9.17 0.72
CA ALA A 231 -14.41 9.05 2.03
C ALA A 231 -13.64 7.73 2.07
N VAL A 232 -12.37 7.77 2.49
CA VAL A 232 -11.51 6.59 2.58
C VAL A 232 -11.13 6.39 4.04
N LYS A 233 -11.40 5.18 4.56
CA LYS A 233 -10.95 4.76 5.88
C LYS A 233 -9.56 4.15 5.75
N CYS A 234 -8.63 4.67 6.55
CA CYS A 234 -7.23 4.30 6.57
C CYS A 234 -6.86 3.76 7.94
N ARG A 235 -5.90 2.83 7.95
CA ARG A 235 -5.42 2.15 9.14
C ARG A 235 -3.91 2.03 9.12
N ALA A 236 -3.27 2.27 10.25
CA ALA A 236 -1.85 2.03 10.44
C ALA A 236 -1.58 1.24 11.72
N TYR A 237 -0.48 0.49 11.72
CA TYR A 237 -0.01 -0.24 12.86
C TYR A 237 1.41 0.16 13.24
N ILE A 238 1.65 0.28 14.54
CA ILE A 238 2.98 0.59 15.07
C ILE A 238 3.40 -0.51 16.03
N HIS A 239 4.61 -1.00 15.80
CA HIS A 239 5.28 -1.96 16.66
C HIS A 239 6.59 -1.36 17.17
N ASN A 240 6.51 -0.71 18.32
CA ASN A 240 7.66 -0.17 19.03
C ASN A 240 7.36 -0.15 20.54
N ASN A 241 8.36 -0.44 21.38
CA ASN A 241 8.24 -0.37 22.84
C ASN A 241 7.98 1.06 23.34
N LYS A 242 8.43 2.07 22.57
CA LYS A 242 8.24 3.50 22.80
C LYS A 242 7.87 4.19 21.49
N PRO A 243 6.65 3.99 20.98
CA PRO A 243 6.24 4.54 19.70
C PRO A 243 6.18 6.05 19.78
N LYS A 244 6.81 6.74 18.83
CA LYS A 244 6.76 8.20 18.74
C LYS A 244 5.58 8.67 17.90
N ILE A 245 5.17 9.91 18.10
CA ILE A 245 4.13 10.56 17.30
C ILE A 245 4.50 10.57 15.81
N LYS A 246 5.77 10.89 15.48
CA LYS A 246 6.24 10.92 14.08
C LYS A 246 6.09 9.58 13.36
N ASP A 247 6.42 8.47 14.03
CA ASP A 247 6.34 7.13 13.43
C ASP A 247 4.87 6.77 13.13
N ALA A 248 3.98 7.11 14.06
CA ALA A 248 2.54 6.89 13.94
C ALA A 248 1.91 7.70 12.80
N ILE A 249 2.27 8.99 12.72
CA ILE A 249 1.81 9.89 11.65
C ILE A 249 2.37 9.41 10.30
N GLN A 250 3.64 9.03 10.23
CA GLN A 250 4.27 8.56 8.99
C GLN A 250 3.63 7.28 8.47
N ALA A 251 3.36 6.31 9.35
CA ALA A 251 2.66 5.09 8.98
C ALA A 251 1.26 5.40 8.43
N LEU A 252 0.53 6.33 9.03
CA LEU A 252 -0.80 6.72 8.57
C LEU A 252 -0.78 7.51 7.25
N LYS A 253 0.18 8.42 7.07
CA LYS A 253 0.41 9.14 5.80
C LYS A 253 0.60 8.14 4.65
N ARG A 254 1.39 7.09 4.87
CA ARG A 254 1.63 6.04 3.87
C ARG A 254 0.38 5.26 3.55
N ASP A 255 -0.40 4.88 4.56
CA ASP A 255 -1.65 4.15 4.33
C ASP A 255 -2.64 4.99 3.50
N ILE A 256 -2.78 6.27 3.84
CA ILE A 256 -3.62 7.22 3.11
C ILE A 256 -3.20 7.32 1.64
N ILE A 257 -1.91 7.52 1.40
CA ILE A 257 -1.36 7.71 0.06
C ILE A 257 -1.46 6.42 -0.76
N ASN A 258 -1.05 5.28 -0.18
CA ASN A 258 -1.10 3.98 -0.85
C ASN A 258 -2.53 3.59 -1.18
N THR A 259 -3.46 3.70 -0.23
CA THR A 259 -4.86 3.27 -0.44
C THR A 259 -5.47 3.93 -1.67
N LEU A 260 -5.31 5.26 -1.82
CA LEU A 260 -5.88 5.94 -2.97
C LEU A 260 -5.13 5.62 -4.27
N SER A 261 -3.79 5.52 -4.20
CA SER A 261 -2.95 5.16 -5.35
C SER A 261 -3.27 3.76 -5.88
N ASP A 262 -3.32 2.77 -5.00
CA ASP A 262 -3.58 1.37 -5.31
C ASP A 262 -4.98 1.21 -5.92
N ARG A 263 -6.00 1.85 -5.33
CA ARG A 263 -7.38 1.82 -5.86
C ARG A 263 -7.47 2.37 -7.29
N CYS A 264 -6.77 3.47 -7.58
CA CYS A 264 -6.71 4.01 -8.93
C CYS A 264 -5.96 3.08 -9.89
N GLU A 265 -4.85 2.48 -9.45
CA GLU A 265 -4.06 1.58 -10.29
C GLU A 265 -4.83 0.30 -10.62
N ILE A 266 -5.50 -0.31 -9.63
CA ILE A 266 -6.36 -1.49 -9.83
C ILE A 266 -7.50 -1.18 -10.80
N LEU A 267 -8.15 -0.02 -10.68
CA LEU A 267 -9.16 0.38 -11.65
C LEU A 267 -8.56 0.50 -13.05
N PHE A 268 -7.40 1.14 -13.23
CA PHE A 268 -6.80 1.24 -14.56
C PHE A 268 -6.36 -0.10 -15.14
N GLU A 269 -5.85 -1.01 -14.29
CA GLU A 269 -5.56 -2.40 -14.68
C GLU A 269 -6.82 -3.10 -15.18
N ASP A 270 -7.96 -2.94 -14.49
CA ASP A 270 -9.26 -3.48 -14.87
C ASP A 270 -9.78 -2.89 -16.19
N LEU A 271 -9.77 -1.56 -16.35
CA LEU A 271 -10.22 -0.91 -17.58
C LEU A 271 -9.41 -1.35 -18.80
N LEU A 272 -8.10 -1.55 -18.65
CA LEU A 272 -7.23 -2.04 -19.73
C LEU A 272 -7.57 -3.47 -20.18
N ILE A 273 -8.07 -4.31 -19.28
CA ILE A 273 -8.44 -5.70 -19.56
C ILE A 273 -9.87 -5.78 -20.12
N ASN A 274 -10.79 -4.98 -19.57
CA ASN A 274 -12.23 -5.14 -19.77
C ASN A 274 -12.89 -4.11 -20.70
N GLU A 275 -12.29 -2.95 -20.98
CA GLU A 275 -12.88 -1.97 -21.91
C GLU A 275 -12.59 -2.30 -23.39
N ALA A 276 -13.65 -2.60 -24.14
CA ALA A 276 -13.58 -2.70 -25.59
C ALA A 276 -13.44 -1.30 -26.24
N PRO A 277 -12.63 -1.12 -27.30
CA PRO A 277 -12.29 0.19 -27.88
C PRO A 277 -13.45 0.99 -28.49
N ASP A 278 -14.67 0.45 -28.55
CA ASP A 278 -15.76 0.98 -29.36
C ASP A 278 -16.87 1.73 -28.59
N LYS A 279 -16.80 1.84 -27.26
CA LYS A 279 -17.80 2.64 -26.49
C LYS A 279 -17.43 4.12 -26.45
N LYS A 280 -17.59 4.81 -27.57
CA LYS A 280 -17.58 6.29 -27.61
C LYS A 280 -18.91 6.86 -27.10
N ASN A 281 -19.16 6.78 -25.80
CA ASN A 281 -20.18 7.61 -25.18
C ASN A 281 -19.53 8.89 -24.64
N SER A 282 -19.97 10.03 -25.16
CA SER A 282 -19.55 11.38 -24.75
C SER A 282 -20.12 11.83 -23.39
N GLU A 283 -20.61 10.88 -22.58
CA GLU A 283 -21.13 11.15 -21.24
C GLU A 283 -20.01 11.14 -20.20
N ARG A 284 -20.27 11.79 -19.05
CA ARG A 284 -19.38 11.64 -17.88
C ARG A 284 -19.39 10.18 -17.46
N GLU A 285 -18.25 9.53 -17.63
CA GLU A 285 -18.06 8.19 -17.16
C GLU A 285 -17.80 8.21 -15.64
N TYR A 286 -18.57 7.41 -14.91
CA TYR A 286 -18.43 7.26 -13.47
C TYR A 286 -17.96 5.84 -13.19
N HIS A 287 -16.73 5.73 -12.71
CA HIS A 287 -16.12 4.47 -12.31
C HIS A 287 -16.05 4.38 -10.80
N ALA A 288 -16.56 3.29 -10.22
CA ALA A 288 -16.40 3.03 -8.80
C ALA A 288 -14.99 2.47 -8.54
N LEU A 289 -14.24 3.09 -7.63
CA LEU A 289 -12.96 2.53 -7.19
C LEU A 289 -13.19 1.29 -6.33
N PRO A 290 -12.34 0.25 -6.46
CA PRO A 290 -12.50 -0.98 -5.69
C PRO A 290 -12.48 -0.66 -4.18
N HIS A 291 -13.36 -1.30 -3.42
CA HIS A 291 -13.52 -1.10 -2.00
C HIS A 291 -12.40 -1.81 -1.25
N ARG A 292 -11.86 -1.16 -0.22
CA ARG A 292 -10.85 -1.79 0.64
C ARG A 292 -11.54 -2.67 1.68
N VAL A 293 -11.10 -3.92 1.80
CA VAL A 293 -11.55 -4.87 2.81
C VAL A 293 -10.41 -5.23 3.75
N PHE A 294 -10.73 -5.57 4.99
CA PHE A 294 -9.75 -5.98 6.00
C PHE A 294 -10.04 -7.39 6.50
N ALA A 295 -9.00 -8.21 6.60
CA ALA A 295 -9.06 -9.58 7.11
C ALA A 295 -8.17 -9.74 8.34
N SER A 296 -8.66 -10.47 9.34
CA SER A 296 -7.87 -10.85 10.51
C SER A 296 -6.89 -11.97 10.15
N ILE A 297 -5.64 -11.87 10.60
CA ILE A 297 -4.68 -12.99 10.51
C ILE A 297 -4.74 -13.81 11.80
N ALA A 298 -4.74 -15.14 11.68
CA ALA A 298 -4.68 -16.01 12.84
C ALA A 298 -3.42 -15.74 13.68
N GLY A 299 -3.61 -15.58 15.00
CA GLY A 299 -2.50 -15.40 15.94
C GLY A 299 -1.88 -13.99 15.98
N SER A 300 -2.47 -13.02 15.28
CA SER A 300 -2.06 -11.61 15.29
C SER A 300 -3.23 -10.67 15.57
N ASN A 301 -2.94 -9.53 16.18
CA ASN A 301 -3.91 -8.44 16.35
C ASN A 301 -3.89 -7.42 15.18
N VAL A 302 -3.11 -7.72 14.14
CA VAL A 302 -3.01 -6.94 12.90
C VAL A 302 -3.98 -7.51 11.86
N MET A 303 -4.69 -6.62 11.20
CA MET A 303 -5.50 -6.91 10.01
C MET A 303 -4.72 -6.53 8.76
N LEU A 304 -4.74 -7.40 7.76
CA LEU A 304 -4.30 -7.09 6.40
C LEU A 304 -5.46 -6.58 5.58
N CYS A 305 -5.18 -6.01 4.42
CA CYS A 305 -6.22 -5.55 3.51
C CYS A 305 -6.17 -6.26 2.16
N ASP A 306 -7.29 -6.19 1.46
CA ASP A 306 -7.38 -6.46 0.03
C ASP A 306 -8.35 -5.46 -0.61
N TYR A 307 -8.51 -5.51 -1.92
CA TYR A 307 -9.40 -4.63 -2.67
C TYR A 307 -10.38 -5.46 -3.48
N LYS A 308 -11.63 -5.01 -3.52
CA LYS A 308 -12.66 -5.71 -4.28
C LYS A 308 -13.59 -4.77 -5.03
N PHE A 309 -13.98 -5.13 -6.23
CA PHE A 309 -15.06 -4.53 -6.97
C PHE A 309 -16.43 -4.94 -6.37
N GLY A 310 -17.49 -4.34 -6.91
CA GLY A 310 -18.85 -4.49 -6.36
C GLY A 310 -19.45 -5.87 -6.59
N ASP A 311 -19.03 -6.54 -7.66
CA ASP A 311 -19.44 -7.86 -8.11
C ASP A 311 -18.66 -9.01 -7.46
N GLU A 312 -17.45 -8.74 -6.94
CA GLU A 312 -16.65 -9.75 -6.24
C GLU A 312 -17.25 -10.17 -4.89
N THR A 313 -17.23 -11.47 -4.66
CA THR A 313 -17.74 -12.20 -3.51
C THR A 313 -16.73 -12.27 -2.37
N ALA A 314 -17.19 -12.62 -1.16
CA ALA A 314 -16.29 -12.87 -0.05
C ALA A 314 -15.36 -14.09 -0.29
N GLY A 315 -15.81 -15.08 -1.08
CA GLY A 315 -15.03 -16.27 -1.41
C GLY A 315 -13.79 -15.95 -2.25
N GLU A 316 -13.93 -15.09 -3.25
CA GLU A 316 -12.81 -14.65 -4.10
C GLU A 316 -11.75 -13.90 -3.26
N ILE A 317 -12.17 -13.11 -2.27
CA ILE A 317 -11.24 -12.46 -1.34
C ILE A 317 -10.54 -13.48 -0.43
N GLN A 318 -11.25 -14.51 0.04
CA GLN A 318 -10.61 -15.58 0.83
C GLN A 318 -9.56 -16.33 0.00
N GLU A 319 -9.84 -16.60 -1.27
CA GLU A 319 -8.90 -17.22 -2.21
C GLU A 319 -7.69 -16.33 -2.45
N SER A 320 -7.88 -15.03 -2.69
CA SER A 320 -6.79 -14.05 -2.82
C SER A 320 -5.86 -14.04 -1.59
N PHE A 321 -6.42 -14.00 -0.37
CA PHE A 321 -5.62 -14.10 0.86
C PHE A 321 -4.85 -15.42 0.97
N PHE A 322 -5.45 -16.53 0.56
CA PHE A 322 -4.79 -17.83 0.58
C PHE A 322 -3.66 -17.89 -0.45
N GLU A 323 -3.89 -17.47 -1.69
CA GLU A 323 -2.89 -17.45 -2.76
C GLU A 323 -1.70 -16.54 -2.43
N MET A 324 -1.98 -15.36 -1.86
CA MET A 324 -0.96 -14.36 -1.60
C MET A 324 -0.18 -14.58 -0.31
N LEU A 325 -0.82 -15.09 0.74
CA LEU A 325 -0.23 -15.11 2.08
C LEU A 325 -0.18 -16.51 2.71
N ASP A 326 -0.69 -17.54 2.02
CA ASP A 326 -0.89 -18.89 2.58
C ASP A 326 -1.66 -18.83 3.92
N GLN A 327 -2.63 -17.91 4.01
CA GLN A 327 -3.45 -17.68 5.19
C GLN A 327 -4.91 -18.01 4.91
N VAL A 328 -5.49 -18.89 5.73
CA VAL A 328 -6.92 -19.18 5.70
C VAL A 328 -7.66 -18.09 6.46
N VAL A 329 -8.44 -17.29 5.74
CA VAL A 329 -9.33 -16.27 6.31
C VAL A 329 -10.77 -16.78 6.30
N HIS A 330 -11.49 -16.64 7.40
CA HIS A 330 -12.92 -16.93 7.46
C HIS A 330 -13.73 -15.71 7.00
N GLY A 331 -14.77 -15.90 6.19
CA GLY A 331 -15.56 -14.80 5.60
C GLY A 331 -16.17 -13.84 6.62
N GLU A 332 -16.51 -14.32 7.82
CA GLU A 332 -17.01 -13.48 8.93
C GLU A 332 -15.96 -12.51 9.49
N ALA A 333 -14.67 -12.77 9.24
CA ALA A 333 -13.55 -11.92 9.63
C ALA A 333 -13.16 -10.90 8.55
N ILE A 334 -13.89 -10.86 7.42
CA ILE A 334 -13.71 -9.87 6.35
C ILE A 334 -14.62 -8.68 6.63
N HIS A 335 -14.01 -7.53 6.87
CA HIS A 335 -14.70 -6.28 7.14
C HIS A 335 -14.47 -5.32 5.98
N ILE A 336 -15.55 -4.93 5.29
CA ILE A 336 -15.50 -3.80 4.37
C ILE A 336 -15.20 -2.55 5.20
N ALA A 337 -14.17 -1.80 4.83
CA ALA A 337 -13.91 -0.53 5.48
C ALA A 337 -15.13 0.37 5.26
N GLU A 338 -15.78 0.87 6.31
CA GLU A 338 -16.98 1.72 6.15
C GLU A 338 -16.66 2.92 5.23
N GLU A 339 -17.22 2.92 4.03
CA GLU A 339 -17.08 4.00 3.05
C GLU A 339 -18.39 4.80 3.03
N ILE A 340 -18.35 6.08 3.41
CA ILE A 340 -19.50 6.96 3.25
C ILE A 340 -19.48 7.49 1.82
N ASN A 341 -20.27 6.87 0.94
CA ASN A 341 -20.59 7.45 -0.35
C ASN A 341 -21.45 8.70 -0.15
N THR A 342 -20.85 9.89 -0.12
CA THR A 342 -21.61 11.14 -0.19
C THR A 342 -22.07 11.40 -1.63
N GLY A 343 -22.93 10.51 -2.14
CA GLY A 343 -23.72 10.75 -3.35
C GLY A 343 -25.03 11.41 -2.95
N LYS A 344 -25.11 12.75 -3.02
CA LYS A 344 -26.43 13.41 -3.05
C LYS A 344 -27.05 13.14 -4.41
N TYR A 345 -28.04 12.27 -4.47
CA TYR A 345 -29.01 12.22 -5.58
C TYR A 345 -29.77 13.53 -5.59
N THR A 346 -29.33 14.49 -6.40
CA THR A 346 -30.10 15.69 -6.66
C THR A 346 -30.88 15.44 -7.94
N PHE A 347 -32.11 14.95 -7.82
CA PHE A 347 -33.10 15.11 -8.88
C PHE A 347 -33.40 16.61 -8.99
N LEU A 348 -32.78 17.29 -9.95
CA LEU A 348 -33.18 18.62 -10.37
C LEU A 348 -34.35 18.46 -11.35
N LEU A 349 -35.55 18.34 -10.79
CA LEU A 349 -36.77 18.73 -11.49
C LEU A 349 -37.20 20.10 -10.94
N GLY A 350 -37.31 21.09 -11.83
CA GLY A 350 -38.01 22.34 -11.52
C GLY A 350 -37.18 23.60 -11.66
N VAL A 351 -37.49 24.36 -12.70
CA VAL A 351 -37.18 25.78 -12.87
C VAL A 351 -37.61 26.58 -11.62
N LEU A 352 -36.74 27.41 -11.04
CA LEU A 352 -37.06 28.77 -10.60
C LEU A 352 -35.80 29.54 -10.15
N PHE A 353 -35.83 30.85 -10.41
CA PHE A 353 -34.83 31.87 -10.10
C PHE A 353 -34.38 31.88 -8.61
N GLY A 354 -33.09 32.13 -8.36
CA GLY A 354 -32.61 32.53 -7.03
C GLY A 354 -31.10 32.45 -6.85
N VAL A 355 -30.44 33.60 -6.76
CA VAL A 355 -29.09 33.76 -6.22
C VAL A 355 -29.17 33.67 -4.70
N PHE A 356 -28.34 32.83 -4.04
CA PHE A 356 -27.84 33.14 -2.69
C PHE A 356 -26.50 32.45 -2.38
N ILE A 357 -25.69 33.20 -1.62
CA ILE A 357 -24.33 32.98 -1.14
C ILE A 357 -24.37 32.78 0.39
N SER A 358 -23.49 31.91 0.91
CA SER A 358 -23.02 31.75 2.33
C SER A 358 -24.03 31.20 3.36
N LEU A 359 -23.71 30.60 4.51
CA LEU A 359 -22.53 30.48 5.41
C LEU A 359 -22.48 29.02 5.95
N PHE A 360 -21.44 28.44 6.58
CA PHE A 360 -20.24 28.88 7.30
C PHE A 360 -19.06 27.95 6.92
#